data_AF-A0A928Q9Y5-F1
#
_entry.id   AF-A0A928Q9Y5-F1
#
_cell.length_a   1.000
_cell.length_b   1.000
_cell.length_c   1.000
_cell.angle_alpha   90.00
_cell.angle_beta   90.00
_cell.angle_gamma   90.00
#
_symmetry.space_group_name_H-M   'P 1'
#
loop_
_entity.id
_entity.type
_entity.pdbx_description
1 polymer ?
#
loop_
_entity_poly.entity_id
_entity_poly.type
_entity_poly.pdbx_seq_one_letter_code
_entity_poly.pdbx_strand_id
1 'polypeptide(L)'
;MSVLDQALEELCGVVDQAAQKTGEALETSKGQVERLRLRNRLNEKYLELGKAHFLTAEGENDRSEEMAKLMDEIRELRNAYTALCRTLHRGGGVTCEKCGKYHRNAGAYCSDCGAAMPSRQE
;
A
#
# COMPACT_ATOMS: atom_id res chain seq x y z
N MET A 1 -22.65 32.15 35.69
CA MET A 1 -22.10 31.37 34.56
C MET A 1 -22.74 30.00 34.64
N SER A 2 -23.45 29.59 33.58
CA SER A 2 -24.44 28.52 33.67
C SER A 2 -23.79 27.14 33.48
N VAL A 3 -24.21 26.17 34.29
CA VAL A 3 -23.81 24.75 34.17
C VAL A 3 -24.22 24.13 32.82
N LEU A 4 -25.13 24.79 32.09
CA LEU A 4 -25.55 24.40 30.75
C LEU A 4 -24.48 24.72 29.70
N ASP A 5 -23.71 25.80 29.88
CA ASP A 5 -22.64 26.19 28.96
C ASP A 5 -21.46 25.20 29.03
N GLN A 6 -21.12 24.72 30.24
CA GLN A 6 -20.06 23.71 30.43
C GLN A 6 -20.44 22.33 29.85
N ALA A 7 -21.71 21.94 29.94
CA ALA A 7 -22.17 20.68 29.34
C ALA A 7 -22.20 20.73 27.80
N LEU A 8 -22.42 21.91 27.21
CA LEU A 8 -22.42 22.11 25.76
C LEU A 8 -21.01 22.04 25.17
N GLU A 9 -20.01 22.62 25.85
CA GLU A 9 -18.60 22.55 25.45
C GLU A 9 -18.04 21.12 25.54
N GLU A 10 -18.39 20.36 26.58
CA GLU A 10 -18.01 18.95 26.70
C GLU A 10 -18.69 18.06 25.65
N LEU A 11 -19.95 18.33 25.29
CA LEU A 11 -20.66 17.61 24.22
C LEU A 11 -20.06 17.89 22.83
N CYS A 12 -19.75 19.14 22.51
CA CYS A 12 -19.10 19.49 21.25
C CYS A 12 -17.70 18.85 21.13
N GLY A 13 -16.92 18.84 22.22
CA GLY A 13 -15.60 18.19 22.24
C GLY A 13 -15.64 16.67 22.02
N VAL A 14 -16.67 15.98 22.50
CA VAL A 14 -16.86 14.53 22.30
C VAL A 14 -17.39 14.20 20.91
N VAL A 15 -18.26 15.05 20.34
CA VAL A 15 -18.76 14.91 18.97
C VAL A 15 -17.63 15.10 17.95
N ASP A 16 -16.74 16.07 18.15
CA ASP A 16 -15.60 16.29 17.26
C ASP A 16 -14.59 15.13 17.32
N GLN A 17 -14.32 14.58 18.52
CA GLN A 17 -13.46 13.40 18.66
C GLN A 17 -14.09 12.13 18.08
N ALA A 18 -15.40 11.94 18.23
CA ALA A 18 -16.11 10.82 17.61
C ALA A 18 -16.15 10.94 16.09
N ALA A 19 -16.36 12.16 15.56
CA ALA A 19 -16.33 12.45 14.13
C ALA A 19 -14.93 12.22 13.53
N GLN A 20 -13.86 12.69 14.20
CA GLN A 20 -12.48 12.46 13.78
C GLN A 20 -12.12 10.96 13.77
N LYS A 21 -12.43 10.23 14.85
CA LYS A 21 -12.16 8.78 14.92
C LYS A 21 -12.95 7.98 13.88
N THR A 22 -14.17 8.40 13.55
CA THR A 22 -14.98 7.79 12.49
C THR A 22 -14.39 8.07 11.10
N GLY A 23 -13.92 9.30 10.87
CA GLY A 23 -13.23 9.68 9.63
C GLY A 23 -11.94 8.88 9.40
N GLU A 24 -11.08 8.79 10.42
CA GLU A 24 -9.83 8.03 10.37
C GLU A 24 -10.06 6.53 10.12
N ALA A 25 -11.08 5.94 10.75
CA ALA A 25 -11.44 4.55 10.53
C ALA A 25 -11.93 4.30 9.09
N LEU A 26 -12.71 5.23 8.53
CA LEU A 26 -13.22 5.14 7.16
C LEU A 26 -12.09 5.32 6.12
N GLU A 27 -11.17 6.25 6.33
CA GLU A 27 -10.00 6.45 5.48
C GLU A 27 -9.07 5.23 5.50
N THR A 28 -8.85 4.65 6.68
CA THR A 28 -8.08 3.41 6.84
C THR A 28 -8.72 2.26 6.07
N SER A 29 -10.05 2.12 6.14
CA SER A 29 -10.80 1.09 5.41
C SER A 29 -10.68 1.26 3.89
N LYS A 30 -10.89 2.48 3.38
CA LYS A 30 -10.74 2.78 1.94
C LYS A 30 -9.35 2.47 1.43
N GLY A 31 -8.31 2.90 2.15
CA GLY A 31 -6.93 2.64 1.78
C GLY A 31 -6.56 1.16 1.81
N GLN A 32 -7.11 0.37 2.74
CA GLN A 32 -6.91 -1.08 2.75
C GLN A 32 -7.55 -1.78 1.55
N VAL A 33 -8.76 -1.37 1.15
CA VAL A 33 -9.43 -1.89 -0.05
C VAL A 33 -8.64 -1.55 -1.30
N GLU A 34 -8.18 -0.30 -1.42
CA GLU A 34 -7.40 0.15 -2.56
C GLU A 34 -6.04 -0.58 -2.65
N ARG A 35 -5.40 -0.84 -1.51
CA ARG A 35 -4.19 -1.67 -1.42
C ARG A 35 -4.44 -3.09 -1.96
N LEU A 36 -5.54 -3.74 -1.57
CA LEU A 36 -5.90 -5.07 -2.07
C LEU A 36 -6.16 -5.05 -3.58
N ARG A 37 -6.86 -4.03 -4.09
CA ARG A 37 -7.11 -3.87 -5.54
C ARG A 37 -5.82 -3.72 -6.34
N LEU A 38 -4.90 -2.86 -5.89
CA LEU A 38 -3.60 -2.68 -6.54
C LEU A 38 -2.76 -3.95 -6.50
N ARG A 39 -2.79 -4.69 -5.39
CA ARG A 39 -2.10 -5.99 -5.29
C ARG A 39 -2.64 -7.03 -6.25
N ASN A 40 -3.97 -7.13 -6.39
CA ASN A 40 -4.58 -8.08 -7.32
C ASN A 40 -4.23 -7.73 -8.76
N ARG A 41 -4.33 -6.45 -9.14
CA ARG A 41 -3.90 -5.97 -10.47
C ARG A 41 -2.43 -6.27 -10.76
N LEU A 42 -1.53 -6.08 -9.79
CA LEU A 42 -0.13 -6.46 -9.93
C LEU A 42 0.03 -7.95 -10.20
N ASN A 43 -0.67 -8.81 -9.46
CA ASN A 43 -0.60 -10.26 -9.66
C ASN A 43 -1.12 -10.67 -11.05
N GLU A 44 -2.22 -10.07 -11.51
CA GLU A 44 -2.76 -10.28 -12.85
C GLU A 44 -1.72 -9.91 -13.93
N LYS A 45 -1.06 -8.76 -13.79
CA LYS A 45 -0.03 -8.31 -14.73
C LYS A 45 1.22 -9.18 -14.72
N TYR A 46 1.66 -9.65 -13.55
CA TYR A 46 2.75 -10.63 -13.48
C TYR A 46 2.39 -11.95 -14.19
N LEU A 47 1.14 -12.40 -14.06
CA LEU A 47 0.66 -13.59 -14.75
C LEU A 47 0.62 -13.39 -16.27
N GLU A 48 0.13 -12.24 -16.74
CA GLU A 48 0.14 -11.86 -18.17
C GLU A 48 1.56 -11.84 -18.73
N LEU A 49 2.51 -11.23 -18.02
CA LEU A 49 3.92 -11.18 -18.43
C LEU A 49 4.53 -12.58 -18.51
N GLY A 50 4.26 -13.44 -17.53
CA GLY A 50 4.74 -14.82 -17.52
C GLY A 50 4.19 -15.64 -18.70
N LYS A 51 2.91 -15.47 -19.03
CA LYS A 51 2.29 -16.10 -20.20
C LYS A 51 2.92 -15.59 -21.50
N ALA A 52 3.07 -14.28 -21.65
CA ALA A 52 3.68 -13.69 -22.85
C ALA A 52 5.11 -14.22 -23.07
N HIS A 53 5.92 -14.26 -22.01
CA HIS A 53 7.27 -14.82 -22.06
C HIS A 53 7.28 -16.30 -22.45
N PHE A 54 6.38 -17.11 -21.87
CA PHE A 54 6.29 -18.53 -22.19
C PHE A 54 5.94 -18.76 -23.66
N LEU A 55 4.94 -18.05 -24.18
CA LEU A 55 4.49 -18.19 -25.58
C LEU A 55 5.58 -17.75 -26.57
N THR A 56 6.30 -16.67 -26.28
CA THR A 56 7.45 -16.25 -27.12
C THR A 56 8.59 -17.27 -27.07
N ALA A 57 8.85 -17.90 -25.92
CA ALA A 57 9.86 -18.95 -25.81
C ALA A 57 9.50 -20.23 -26.58
N GLU A 58 8.21 -20.55 -26.70
CA GLU A 58 7.67 -21.65 -27.53
C GLU A 58 7.66 -21.31 -29.03
N GLY A 59 8.08 -20.10 -29.42
CA GLY A 59 8.14 -19.66 -30.82
C GLY A 59 6.82 -19.11 -31.37
N GLU A 60 5.79 -18.95 -30.53
CA GLU A 60 4.52 -18.32 -30.92
C GLU A 60 4.64 -16.78 -30.90
N ASN A 61 5.19 -16.24 -31.98
CA ASN A 61 5.39 -14.81 -32.24
C ASN A 61 6.32 -14.10 -31.24
N ASP A 62 7.05 -13.11 -31.77
CA ASP A 62 7.80 -12.19 -30.93
C ASP A 62 6.83 -11.23 -30.22
N ARG A 63 6.65 -11.42 -28.91
CA ARG A 63 5.80 -10.58 -28.06
C ARG A 63 6.64 -9.61 -27.21
N SER A 64 7.89 -9.35 -27.59
CA SER A 64 8.80 -8.49 -26.83
C SER A 64 8.22 -7.09 -26.54
N GLU A 65 7.46 -6.52 -27.49
CA GLU A 65 6.78 -5.23 -27.27
C GLU A 65 5.65 -5.30 -26.24
N GLU A 66 4.86 -6.38 -26.25
CA GLU A 66 3.80 -6.62 -25.26
C GLU A 66 4.42 -6.80 -23.87
N MET A 67 5.52 -7.57 -23.78
CA MET A 67 6.26 -7.76 -22.54
C MET A 67 6.85 -6.44 -22.02
N ALA A 68 7.38 -5.58 -22.90
CA ALA A 68 7.87 -4.26 -22.51
C ALA A 68 6.76 -3.39 -21.89
N LYS A 69 5.59 -3.33 -22.53
CA LYS A 69 4.42 -2.61 -22.00
C LYS A 69 3.97 -3.16 -20.65
N LEU A 70 3.88 -4.48 -20.51
CA LEU A 70 3.51 -5.14 -19.25
C LEU A 70 4.52 -4.82 -18.14
N MET A 71 5.83 -4.78 -18.46
CA MET A 71 6.86 -4.40 -17.49
C MET A 71 6.70 -2.95 -17.01
N ASP A 72 6.37 -2.02 -17.90
CA ASP A 72 6.14 -0.62 -17.53
C ASP A 72 4.87 -0.45 -16.70
N GLU A 73 3.76 -1.10 -17.07
CA GLU A 73 2.54 -1.13 -16.26
C GLU A 73 2.78 -1.70 -14.85
N ILE A 74 3.58 -2.77 -14.74
CA ILE A 74 3.97 -3.36 -13.45
C ILE A 74 4.77 -2.36 -12.61
N ARG A 75 5.70 -1.60 -13.21
CA ARG A 75 6.49 -0.57 -12.50
C ARG A 75 5.57 0.52 -11.95
N GLU A 76 4.66 1.03 -12.76
CA GLU A 76 3.70 2.06 -12.34
C GLU A 76 2.80 1.59 -11.20
N LEU A 77 2.19 0.41 -11.35
CA LEU A 77 1.32 -0.18 -10.31
C LEU A 77 2.10 -0.44 -9.01
N ARG A 78 3.36 -0.86 -9.10
CA ARG A 78 4.22 -1.09 -7.93
C ARG A 78 4.56 0.21 -7.21
N ASN A 79 4.83 1.28 -7.95
CA ASN A 79 5.07 2.60 -7.37
C ASN A 79 3.82 3.12 -6.65
N ALA A 80 2.65 3.01 -7.28
CA ALA A 80 1.37 3.37 -6.67
C ALA A 80 1.08 2.55 -5.40
N TYR A 81 1.26 1.22 -5.47
CA TYR A 81 1.08 0.33 -4.32
C TYR A 81 2.01 0.70 -3.15
N THR A 82 3.28 0.99 -3.45
CA THR A 82 4.28 1.33 -2.43
C THR A 82 3.98 2.69 -1.80
N ALA A 83 3.58 3.68 -2.60
CA ALA A 83 3.18 4.99 -2.12
C ALA A 83 1.96 4.90 -1.18
N LEU A 84 0.92 4.15 -1.58
CA LEU A 84 -0.27 3.92 -0.75
C LEU A 84 0.08 3.18 0.55
N CYS A 85 0.97 2.19 0.51
CA CYS A 85 1.37 1.51 1.74
C CYS A 85 2.13 2.43 2.70
N ARG A 86 2.92 3.38 2.19
CA ARG A 86 3.61 4.38 3.04
C ARG A 86 2.62 5.30 3.75
N THR A 87 1.54 5.71 3.10
CA THR A 87 0.55 6.61 3.71
C THR A 87 -0.29 5.94 4.80
N LEU A 88 -0.55 4.63 4.66
CA LEU A 88 -1.37 3.85 5.60
C LEU A 88 -0.68 3.50 6.92
N HIS A 89 0.66 3.61 6.98
CA HIS A 89 1.43 3.18 8.15
C HIS A 89 2.21 4.35 8.75
N ARG A 90 1.59 5.07 9.70
CA ARG A 90 2.19 6.16 10.50
C ARG A 90 2.60 5.72 11.92
N GLY A 91 3.02 4.46 12.08
CA GLY A 91 3.49 3.91 13.36
C GLY A 91 4.98 3.57 13.30
N GLY A 92 5.66 3.49 14.46
CA GLY A 92 7.12 3.30 14.61
C GLY A 92 7.72 1.97 14.11
N GLY A 93 7.09 1.32 13.13
CA GLY A 93 7.68 0.25 12.33
C GLY A 93 8.36 0.80 11.06
N VAL A 94 8.79 -0.11 10.19
CA VAL A 94 9.49 0.22 8.94
C VAL A 94 8.72 -0.37 7.76
N THR A 95 8.53 0.45 6.72
CA THR A 95 7.90 0.02 5.47
C THR A 95 8.97 -0.30 4.45
N CYS A 96 8.91 -1.48 3.84
CA CYS A 96 9.84 -1.87 2.78
C CYS A 96 9.72 -0.93 1.58
N GLU A 97 10.82 -0.34 1.14
CA GLU A 97 10.82 0.59 0.00
C GLU A 97 10.60 -0.11 -1.34
N LYS A 98 10.92 -1.41 -1.41
CA LYS A 98 10.81 -2.19 -2.65
C LYS A 98 9.42 -2.79 -2.85
N CYS A 99 8.73 -3.20 -1.78
CA CYS A 99 7.43 -3.87 -1.90
C CYS A 99 6.31 -3.19 -1.12
N GLY A 100 6.58 -2.14 -0.35
CA GLY A 100 5.57 -1.43 0.43
C GLY A 100 5.05 -2.17 1.66
N LYS A 101 5.51 -3.39 1.97
CA LYS A 101 5.00 -4.08 3.16
C LYS A 101 5.49 -3.43 4.45
N TYR A 102 4.57 -3.23 5.39
CA TYR A 102 4.88 -2.77 6.73
C TYR A 102 5.39 -3.91 7.62
N HIS A 103 6.48 -3.64 8.33
CA HIS A 103 7.06 -4.53 9.31
C HIS A 103 7.11 -3.81 10.65
N ARG A 104 6.60 -4.46 11.71
CA ARG A 104 6.62 -3.90 13.07
C ARG A 104 8.06 -3.79 13.61
N ASN A 105 8.90 -4.76 13.27
CA ASN A 105 10.32 -4.79 13.62
C ASN A 105 11.16 -4.72 12.34
N ALA A 106 12.20 -3.90 12.35
CA ALA A 106 13.16 -3.84 11.26
C ALA A 106 14.08 -5.07 11.31
N GLY A 107 13.94 -5.98 10.34
CA GLY A 107 14.97 -7.00 10.05
C GLY A 107 15.95 -6.49 8.99
N ALA A 108 17.06 -7.18 8.77
CA ALA A 108 18.00 -6.83 7.69
C ALA A 108 17.36 -6.94 6.28
N TYR A 109 16.38 -7.85 6.13
CA TYR A 109 15.67 -8.09 4.89
C TYR A 109 14.15 -8.14 5.09
N CYS A 110 13.40 -7.76 4.06
CA CYS A 110 11.95 -7.86 4.01
C CYS A 110 11.52 -9.33 3.90
N SER A 111 10.68 -9.80 4.83
CA SER A 111 10.18 -11.19 4.85
C SER A 111 9.35 -11.58 3.62
N ASP A 112 8.92 -10.62 2.80
CA ASP A 112 7.99 -10.88 1.70
C ASP A 112 8.62 -10.75 0.33
N CYS A 113 9.63 -9.89 0.17
CA CYS A 113 10.27 -9.67 -1.12
C CYS A 113 11.79 -9.83 -1.10
N GLY A 114 12.37 -10.12 0.07
CA GLY A 114 13.81 -10.31 0.25
C GLY A 114 14.67 -9.05 0.06
N ALA A 115 14.06 -7.87 -0.14
CA ALA A 115 14.81 -6.62 -0.25
C ALA A 115 15.52 -6.29 1.06
N ALA A 116 16.72 -5.69 0.98
CA ALA A 116 17.33 -5.08 2.15
C ALA A 116 16.39 -4.00 2.71
N MET A 117 16.17 -4.03 4.02
CA MET A 117 15.39 -3.00 4.70
C MET A 117 16.32 -1.82 5.01
N PRO A 118 15.80 -0.58 5.02
CA PRO A 118 16.58 0.55 5.48
C PRO A 118 17.03 0.27 6.92
N SER A 119 18.34 0.33 7.16
CA SER A 119 18.92 0.17 8.48
C SER A 119 18.36 1.26 9.40
N ARG A 120 18.03 0.89 10.64
CA ARG A 120 17.77 1.86 11.69
C ARG A 120 19.06 2.68 11.83
N GLN A 121 19.07 3.93 11.40
CA GLN A 121 20.20 4.82 11.67
C GLN A 121 20.25 5.00 13.19
N GLU A 122 21.35 4.57 13.80
CA GLU A 122 21.69 4.80 15.21
C GLU A 122 21.91 6.30 15.47
#